data_AF-A0A2E4P846-F1
#
_entry.id   AF-A0A2E4P846-F1
#
_cell.length_a   1.000
_cell.length_b   1.000
_cell.length_c   1.000
_cell.angle_alpha   90.00
_cell.angle_beta   90.00
_cell.angle_gamma   90.00
#
_symmetry.space_group_name_H-M   'P 1'
#
loop_
_entity.id
_entity.type
_entity.pdbx_description
1 polymer ?
#
loop_
_entity_poly.entity_id
_entity_poly.type
_entity_poly.pdbx_seq_one_letter_code
_entity_poly.pdbx_strand_id
1 'polypeptide(L)'
;MHTCRQQEWLMTMFWIAGREDNILIIIANFYNKLIIYLNFLPNPIFSSIYENSNRLFLILIIATFFYTLKQLFLKYLFRKHVSKTDFLFSAIAIFSFSIIIYGLTTAAYFIDNPSENDGKLECIGTLGDLIGGVLNPVIAVPATLLTFLAFWVQYRANDEVRKQFETQKFETEFNLKLSILRQEISEQNLPKLDKEYYTGREIMYQLDKELKLIYFIVKNSISTNDSRLILKISYYIFFKGRLLFFKNINELASLHRLERVELLNVELILSSLYSYFKYDVIDVESVNSYVYAEEGAEDNDNNGEELTIERISDLKRGLENNLKIHDVLGEYESSIVYNLFNDLYSLNLKHLPFKGHETRLSLIFRQIFNIVKFVNLNTSLSYDHKRSYLRTLRSILSNYDQSHIFYNWYSETAPKWEDNDNKYLTDFRMIHNISPDNLIEDFDLNIIFSNRNFKYESNRKASDSLFENIHIYSNSPY
;
A
#
# COMPACT_ATOMS: atom_id res chain seq x y z
N MET A 1 23.11 39.61 58.88
CA MET A 1 24.37 39.06 58.33
C MET A 1 24.42 37.53 58.23
N HIS A 2 23.34 36.77 58.50
CA HIS A 2 23.33 35.30 58.43
C HIS A 2 22.62 34.67 57.21
N THR A 3 21.87 35.46 56.44
CA THR A 3 21.15 34.96 55.25
C THR A 3 21.94 35.04 53.94
N CYS A 4 23.09 35.75 53.92
CA CYS A 4 23.92 35.87 52.72
C CYS A 4 24.96 34.75 52.57
N ARG A 5 25.24 33.98 53.65
CA ARG A 5 26.28 32.92 53.67
C ARG A 5 25.78 31.53 53.27
N GLN A 6 24.46 31.30 53.27
CA GLN A 6 23.87 30.00 52.88
C GLN A 6 23.71 29.85 51.36
N GLN A 7 23.62 30.95 50.60
CA GLN A 7 23.53 30.90 49.14
C GLN A 7 24.89 30.64 48.45
N GLU A 8 26.00 31.07 49.06
CA GLU A 8 27.35 30.77 48.53
C GLU A 8 27.71 29.28 48.65
N TRP A 9 27.20 28.57 49.66
CA TRP A 9 27.42 27.14 49.89
C TRP A 9 26.70 26.24 48.88
N LEU A 10 25.49 26.61 48.45
CA LEU A 10 24.74 25.89 47.43
C LEU A 10 25.31 26.10 46.03
N MET A 11 25.84 27.29 45.74
CA MET A 11 26.50 27.59 44.45
C MET A 11 27.88 26.93 44.32
N THR A 12 28.65 26.80 45.41
CA THR A 12 29.92 26.04 45.38
C THR A 12 29.71 24.54 45.23
N MET A 13 28.66 23.96 45.83
CA MET A 13 28.27 22.56 45.61
C MET A 13 27.87 22.29 44.16
N PHE A 14 27.14 23.21 43.51
CA PHE A 14 26.78 23.09 42.10
C PHE A 14 27.98 23.27 41.15
N TRP A 15 28.97 24.09 41.50
CA TRP A 15 30.19 24.29 40.70
C TRP A 15 31.18 23.11 40.83
N ILE A 16 31.23 22.46 41.99
CA ILE A 16 32.11 21.29 42.26
C ILE A 16 31.58 20.00 41.63
N ALA A 17 30.27 19.89 41.37
CA ALA A 17 29.63 18.72 40.76
C ALA A 17 29.89 18.55 39.24
N GLY A 18 30.62 19.47 38.61
CA GLY A 18 30.91 19.46 37.16
C GLY A 18 32.15 18.67 36.71
N ARG A 19 32.90 18.02 37.61
CA ARG A 19 34.06 17.18 37.26
C ARG A 19 34.04 15.83 37.98
N GLU A 20 34.37 14.78 37.23
CA GLU A 20 34.31 13.35 37.60
C GLU A 20 34.96 13.00 38.95
N ASP A 21 35.95 13.77 39.41
CA ASP A 21 36.74 13.45 40.60
C ASP A 21 36.07 13.84 41.93
N ASN A 22 35.09 14.75 41.93
CA ASN A 22 34.54 15.29 43.19
C ASN A 22 33.40 14.45 43.79
N ILE A 23 32.68 13.69 42.98
CA ILE A 23 31.57 12.83 43.45
C ILE A 23 32.12 11.62 44.22
N LEU A 24 33.26 11.08 43.79
CA LEU A 24 33.99 10.03 44.50
C LEU A 24 34.46 10.49 45.88
N ILE A 25 34.90 11.74 46.01
CA ILE A 25 35.33 12.32 47.29
C ILE A 25 34.12 12.55 48.23
N ILE A 26 32.98 12.98 47.69
CA ILE A 26 31.74 13.16 48.49
C ILE A 26 31.21 11.80 48.98
N ILE A 27 31.21 10.77 48.13
CA ILE A 27 30.79 9.42 48.50
C ILE A 27 31.77 8.78 49.49
N ALA A 28 33.08 8.96 49.30
CA ALA A 28 34.10 8.48 50.25
C ALA A 28 34.00 9.16 51.62
N ASN A 29 33.71 10.47 51.65
CA ASN A 29 33.48 11.19 52.91
C ASN A 29 32.19 10.78 53.60
N PHE A 30 31.15 10.43 52.85
CA PHE A 30 29.91 9.89 53.42
C PHE A 30 30.13 8.48 53.99
N TYR A 31 30.88 7.62 53.29
CA TYR A 31 31.23 6.28 53.75
C TYR A 31 32.11 6.31 55.01
N ASN A 32 33.13 7.18 55.05
CA ASN A 32 33.97 7.35 56.23
C ASN A 32 33.17 7.90 57.43
N LYS A 33 32.24 8.83 57.21
CA LYS A 33 31.37 9.32 58.28
C LYS A 33 30.40 8.24 58.79
N LEU A 34 29.88 7.38 57.91
CA LEU A 34 29.03 6.26 58.29
C LEU A 34 29.79 5.23 59.14
N ILE A 35 31.04 4.91 58.77
CA ILE A 35 31.93 4.01 59.53
C ILE A 35 32.26 4.60 60.91
N ILE A 36 32.53 5.91 60.99
CA ILE A 36 32.79 6.59 62.27
C ILE A 36 31.54 6.59 63.16
N TYR A 37 30.34 6.74 62.59
CA TYR A 37 29.09 6.73 63.34
C TYR A 37 28.72 5.33 63.86
N LEU A 38 29.00 4.28 63.08
CA LEU A 38 28.78 2.89 63.46
C LEU A 38 29.73 2.41 64.58
N ASN A 39 30.92 3.00 64.68
CA ASN A 39 31.88 2.72 65.76
C ASN A 39 31.57 3.44 67.08
N PHE A 40 30.56 4.32 67.14
CA PHE A 40 30.24 5.15 68.31
C PHE A 40 29.04 4.66 69.13
N LEU A 41 28.43 3.53 68.78
CA LEU A 41 27.32 2.94 69.56
C LEU A 41 27.86 2.21 70.79
N PRO A 42 27.37 2.51 72.02
CA PRO A 42 27.89 1.91 73.25
C PRO A 42 27.50 0.43 73.38
N ASN A 43 28.50 -0.41 73.69
CA ASN A 43 28.34 -1.82 74.06
C ASN A 43 27.59 -1.97 75.40
N PRO A 44 26.77 -3.01 75.54
CA PRO A 44 26.80 -3.85 76.72
C PRO A 44 27.32 -5.25 76.35
N ILE A 45 28.20 -5.74 77.21
CA ILE A 45 28.93 -7.01 77.13
C ILE A 45 27.92 -8.16 77.29
N PHE A 46 27.74 -9.02 76.27
CA PHE A 46 27.66 -10.49 76.37
C PHE A 46 27.45 -11.15 74.96
N SER A 47 28.30 -12.13 74.60
CA SER A 47 28.25 -13.04 73.42
C SER A 47 28.80 -12.58 72.04
N SER A 48 30.11 -12.35 71.95
CA SER A 48 30.80 -11.65 70.85
C SER A 48 31.11 -12.41 69.54
N ILE A 49 30.51 -13.57 69.25
CA ILE A 49 30.79 -14.32 68.00
C ILE A 49 29.57 -14.40 67.08
N TYR A 50 28.36 -14.57 67.63
CA TYR A 50 27.12 -14.68 66.84
C TYR A 50 26.60 -13.30 66.37
N GLU A 51 26.78 -12.26 67.19
CA GLU A 51 26.38 -10.89 66.85
C GLU A 51 27.24 -10.28 65.73
N ASN A 52 28.54 -10.61 65.69
CA ASN A 52 29.46 -10.09 64.67
C ASN A 52 29.21 -10.70 63.29
N SER A 53 28.80 -11.97 63.20
CA SER A 53 28.43 -12.60 61.92
C SER A 53 27.15 -11.99 61.34
N ASN A 54 26.14 -11.70 62.16
CA ASN A 54 24.89 -11.08 61.71
C ASN A 54 25.12 -9.63 61.25
N ARG A 55 25.98 -8.86 61.95
CA ARG A 55 26.36 -7.50 61.54
C ARG A 55 27.13 -7.50 60.21
N LEU A 56 28.09 -8.42 60.03
CA LEU A 56 28.83 -8.57 58.77
C LEU A 56 27.92 -8.96 57.61
N PHE A 57 26.96 -9.87 57.85
CA PHE A 57 25.99 -10.28 56.83
C PHE A 57 25.06 -9.12 56.43
N LEU A 58 24.61 -8.31 57.40
CA LEU A 58 23.80 -7.12 57.14
C LEU A 58 24.57 -6.08 56.31
N ILE A 59 25.83 -5.83 56.67
CA ILE A 59 26.71 -4.91 55.94
C ILE A 59 26.94 -5.41 54.51
N LEU A 60 27.10 -6.72 54.31
CA LEU A 60 27.23 -7.33 52.98
C LEU A 60 25.95 -7.18 52.15
N ILE A 61 24.76 -7.36 52.73
CA ILE A 61 23.48 -7.14 52.05
C ILE A 61 23.33 -5.67 51.65
N ILE A 62 23.64 -4.74 52.56
CA ILE A 62 23.57 -3.31 52.29
C ILE A 62 24.60 -2.92 51.20
N ALA A 63 25.82 -3.43 51.28
CA ALA A 63 26.86 -3.16 50.29
C ALA A 63 26.53 -3.73 48.91
N THR A 64 25.97 -4.94 48.83
CA THR A 64 25.50 -5.53 47.57
C THR A 64 24.29 -4.79 47.00
N PHE A 65 23.39 -4.31 47.85
CA PHE A 65 22.30 -3.43 47.44
C PHE A 65 22.83 -2.11 46.86
N PHE A 66 23.74 -1.42 47.53
CA PHE A 66 24.31 -0.18 47.00
C PHE A 66 25.16 -0.41 45.74
N TYR A 67 25.82 -1.56 45.61
CA TYR A 67 26.56 -1.94 44.40
C TYR A 67 25.62 -2.16 43.20
N THR A 68 24.50 -2.85 43.40
CA THR A 68 23.47 -3.06 42.36
C THR A 68 22.76 -1.75 42.02
N LEU A 69 22.48 -0.89 43.00
CA LEU A 69 21.97 0.47 42.82
C LEU A 69 22.91 1.32 41.95
N LYS A 70 24.23 1.26 42.22
CA LYS A 70 25.28 1.95 41.45
C LYS A 70 25.34 1.45 40.01
N GLN A 71 25.27 0.13 39.79
CA GLN A 71 25.25 -0.48 38.46
C GLN A 71 24.03 -0.02 37.64
N LEU A 72 22.83 -0.02 38.25
CA LEU A 72 21.61 0.47 37.61
C LEU A 72 21.67 1.97 37.30
N PHE A 73 22.19 2.77 38.23
CA PHE A 73 22.37 4.21 38.06
C PHE A 73 23.38 4.56 36.95
N LEU A 74 24.51 3.85 36.87
CA LEU A 74 25.49 4.01 35.79
C LEU A 74 24.91 3.64 34.43
N LYS A 75 24.19 2.52 34.34
CA LYS A 75 23.53 2.09 33.09
C LYS A 75 22.45 3.08 32.61
N TYR A 76 21.86 3.83 33.54
CA TYR A 76 20.85 4.86 33.30
C TYR A 76 21.46 6.18 32.80
N LEU A 77 22.54 6.65 33.42
CA LEU A 77 23.20 7.93 33.09
C LEU A 77 23.75 7.97 31.66
N PHE A 78 24.10 6.80 31.11
CA PHE A 78 24.68 6.65 29.76
C PHE A 78 23.67 6.28 28.66
N ARG A 79 22.36 6.16 28.93
CA ARG A 79 21.34 5.89 27.89
C ARG A 79 20.68 7.19 27.39
N LYS A 80 20.87 7.51 26.11
CA LYS A 80 20.51 8.79 25.46
C LYS A 80 19.00 9.14 25.42
N HIS A 81 18.12 8.23 25.83
CA HIS A 81 16.69 8.49 25.96
C HIS A 81 16.10 7.60 27.05
N VAL A 82 15.92 8.18 28.24
CA VAL A 82 15.17 7.53 29.32
C VAL A 82 13.91 8.33 29.59
N SER A 83 12.76 7.67 29.51
CA SER A 83 11.47 8.33 29.68
C SER A 83 11.20 8.59 31.16
N LYS A 84 10.39 9.62 31.48
CA LYS A 84 10.01 9.95 32.88
C LYS A 84 9.38 8.77 33.63
N THR A 85 8.76 7.84 32.89
CA THR A 85 8.19 6.63 33.48
C THR A 85 9.28 5.72 34.04
N ASP A 86 10.37 5.46 33.32
CA ASP A 86 11.44 4.54 33.72
C ASP A 86 12.13 4.93 35.05
N PHE A 87 12.15 6.24 35.35
CA PHE A 87 12.61 6.76 36.64
C PHE A 87 11.66 6.39 37.79
N LEU A 88 10.36 6.49 37.56
CA LEU A 88 9.34 6.16 38.56
C LEU A 88 9.34 4.65 38.85
N PHE A 89 9.56 3.81 37.83
CA PHE A 89 9.71 2.36 37.96
C PHE A 89 10.91 1.98 38.87
N SER A 90 12.08 2.58 38.61
CA SER A 90 13.27 2.28 39.41
C SER A 90 13.14 2.76 40.86
N ALA A 91 12.55 3.94 41.06
CA ALA A 91 12.27 4.47 42.41
C ALA A 91 11.32 3.57 43.22
N ILE A 92 10.23 3.08 42.61
CA ILE A 92 9.29 2.17 43.28
C ILE A 92 9.96 0.83 43.61
N ALA A 93 10.78 0.28 42.72
CA ALA A 93 11.49 -0.97 42.98
C ALA A 93 12.50 -0.84 44.13
N ILE A 94 13.26 0.25 44.19
CA ILE A 94 14.22 0.56 45.26
C ILE A 94 13.50 0.77 46.60
N PHE A 95 12.39 1.50 46.60
CA PHE A 95 11.57 1.74 47.78
C PHE A 95 10.99 0.43 48.33
N SER A 96 10.46 -0.41 47.44
CA SER A 96 9.94 -1.74 47.76
C SER A 96 10.99 -2.64 48.40
N PHE A 97 12.20 -2.67 47.83
CA PHE A 97 13.30 -3.46 48.36
C PHE A 97 13.78 -2.95 49.74
N SER A 98 13.79 -1.62 49.92
CA SER A 98 14.15 -0.99 51.20
C SER A 98 13.16 -1.35 52.32
N ILE A 99 11.87 -1.39 51.99
CA ILE A 99 10.79 -1.80 52.90
C ILE A 99 10.94 -3.27 53.31
N ILE A 100 11.25 -4.16 52.37
CA ILE A 100 11.48 -5.59 52.64
C ILE A 100 12.68 -5.78 53.57
N ILE A 101 13.81 -5.09 53.30
CA ILE A 101 14.98 -5.13 54.18
C ILE A 101 14.62 -4.64 55.58
N TYR A 102 13.92 -3.51 55.68
CA TYR A 102 13.49 -2.96 56.97
C TYR A 102 12.64 -3.97 57.76
N GLY A 103 11.64 -4.57 57.12
CA GLY A 103 10.80 -5.62 57.72
C GLY A 103 11.62 -6.81 58.23
N LEU A 104 12.54 -7.33 57.41
CA LEU A 104 13.43 -8.42 57.81
C LEU A 104 14.34 -8.05 58.99
N THR A 105 14.88 -6.83 59.02
CA THR A 105 15.71 -6.36 60.14
C THR A 105 14.93 -6.21 61.43
N THR A 106 13.70 -5.69 61.36
CA THR A 106 12.84 -5.59 62.55
C THR A 106 12.45 -6.97 63.08
N ALA A 107 12.12 -7.91 62.19
CA ALA A 107 11.79 -9.28 62.60
C ALA A 107 12.99 -9.98 63.27
N ALA A 108 14.19 -9.83 62.70
CA ALA A 108 15.42 -10.34 63.31
C ALA A 108 15.68 -9.74 64.70
N TYR A 109 15.49 -8.44 64.87
CA TYR A 109 15.66 -7.76 66.16
C TYR A 109 14.71 -8.30 67.25
N PHE A 110 13.45 -8.59 66.90
CA PHE A 110 12.48 -9.17 67.84
C PHE A 110 12.76 -10.63 68.17
N ILE A 111 13.30 -11.41 67.22
CA ILE A 111 13.75 -12.79 67.46
C ILE A 111 14.93 -12.82 68.45
N ASP A 112 15.87 -11.89 68.30
CA ASP A 112 17.06 -11.82 69.14
C ASP A 112 16.78 -11.25 70.56
N ASN A 113 15.65 -10.55 70.76
CA ASN A 113 15.25 -9.96 72.05
C ASN A 113 13.83 -10.41 72.50
N PRO A 114 13.63 -11.70 72.84
CA PRO A 114 12.34 -12.16 73.33
C PRO A 114 12.03 -11.56 74.71
N SER A 115 10.82 -11.02 74.91
CA SER A 115 10.43 -10.49 76.23
C SER A 115 10.38 -11.62 77.26
N GLU A 116 11.05 -11.43 78.40
CA GLU A 116 10.93 -12.28 79.58
C GLU A 116 9.49 -12.27 80.10
N ASN A 117 8.65 -13.22 79.66
CA ASN A 117 7.61 -13.86 80.47
C ASN A 117 6.90 -14.97 79.66
N ASP A 118 7.08 -16.20 80.17
CA ASP A 118 6.27 -17.43 80.07
C ASP A 118 5.80 -18.00 78.71
N GLY A 119 6.00 -19.33 78.57
CA GLY A 119 5.29 -20.16 77.60
C GLY A 119 5.97 -20.31 76.23
N LYS A 120 7.02 -21.13 76.14
CA LYS A 120 7.84 -21.41 74.93
C LYS A 120 7.09 -21.83 73.65
N LEU A 121 5.80 -22.17 73.70
CA LEU A 121 4.99 -22.52 72.52
C LEU A 121 3.97 -21.43 72.13
N GLU A 122 3.45 -20.67 73.09
CA GLU A 122 2.49 -19.58 72.86
C GLU A 122 3.19 -18.29 72.39
N CYS A 123 4.44 -18.11 72.83
CA CYS A 123 5.34 -17.04 72.39
C CYS A 123 5.77 -17.17 70.91
N ILE A 124 5.89 -18.40 70.38
CA ILE A 124 6.22 -18.63 68.96
C ILE A 124 5.03 -18.29 68.05
N GLY A 125 3.80 -18.62 68.49
CA GLY A 125 2.57 -18.25 67.77
C GLY A 125 2.37 -16.74 67.71
N THR A 126 2.50 -16.06 68.85
CA THR A 126 2.37 -14.59 68.96
C THR A 126 3.50 -13.83 68.25
N LEU A 127 4.73 -14.36 68.27
CA LEU A 127 5.84 -13.83 67.46
C LEU A 127 5.58 -14.02 65.96
N GLY A 128 5.03 -15.19 65.57
CA GLY A 128 4.59 -15.45 64.20
C GLY A 128 3.50 -14.47 63.74
N ASP A 129 2.53 -14.17 64.61
CA ASP A 129 1.45 -13.21 64.34
C ASP A 129 1.98 -11.77 64.24
N LEU A 130 2.96 -11.39 65.06
CA LEU A 130 3.62 -10.07 64.98
C LEU A 130 4.41 -9.93 63.68
N ILE A 131 5.24 -10.93 63.36
CA ILE A 131 6.05 -10.95 62.13
C ILE A 131 5.13 -10.97 60.90
N GLY A 132 4.09 -11.80 60.89
CA GLY A 132 3.10 -11.84 59.81
C GLY A 132 2.31 -10.53 59.68
N GLY A 133 1.88 -9.94 60.81
CA GLY A 133 1.15 -8.68 60.84
C GLY A 133 1.93 -7.48 60.32
N VAL A 134 3.26 -7.46 60.51
CA VAL A 134 4.14 -6.40 60.01
C VAL A 134 4.64 -6.71 58.59
N LEU A 135 5.08 -7.94 58.31
CA LEU A 135 5.64 -8.30 57.00
C LEU A 135 4.59 -8.37 55.90
N ASN A 136 3.36 -8.81 56.19
CA ASN A 136 2.34 -8.96 55.15
C ASN A 136 1.99 -7.61 54.49
N PRO A 137 1.68 -6.51 55.22
CA PRO A 137 1.46 -5.20 54.60
C PRO A 137 2.70 -4.65 53.89
N VAL A 138 3.88 -4.84 54.49
CA VAL A 138 5.20 -4.43 53.97
C VAL A 138 5.49 -5.08 52.61
N ILE A 139 5.10 -6.34 52.40
CA ILE A 139 5.23 -7.05 51.12
C ILE A 139 4.05 -6.72 50.18
N ALA A 140 2.83 -6.63 50.73
CA ALA A 140 1.61 -6.44 49.95
C ALA A 140 1.58 -5.10 49.20
N VAL A 141 2.00 -4.00 49.84
CA VAL A 141 1.98 -2.67 49.18
C VAL A 141 2.90 -2.62 47.95
N PRO A 142 4.19 -3.02 48.03
CA PRO A 142 5.04 -3.24 46.87
C PRO A 142 4.45 -4.17 45.82
N ALA A 143 3.91 -5.32 46.25
CA ALA A 143 3.35 -6.31 45.33
C ALA A 143 2.17 -5.72 44.55
N THR A 144 1.23 -5.05 45.22
CA THR A 144 0.09 -4.38 44.56
C THR A 144 0.55 -3.28 43.61
N LEU A 145 1.54 -2.47 43.99
CA LEU A 145 2.10 -1.44 43.11
C LEU A 145 2.75 -2.04 41.86
N LEU A 146 3.56 -3.09 42.03
CA LEU A 146 4.18 -3.82 40.92
C LEU A 146 3.14 -4.46 40.01
N THR A 147 2.08 -5.03 40.58
CA THR A 147 0.96 -5.61 39.81
C THR A 147 0.23 -4.53 39.02
N PHE A 148 -0.13 -3.40 39.63
CA PHE A 148 -0.73 -2.26 38.93
C PHE A 148 0.15 -1.78 37.77
N LEU A 149 1.45 -1.68 38.03
CA LEU A 149 2.42 -1.21 37.08
C LEU A 149 2.61 -2.19 35.90
N ALA A 150 2.61 -3.49 36.17
CA ALA A 150 2.59 -4.52 35.14
C ALA A 150 1.34 -4.41 34.26
N PHE A 151 0.16 -4.21 34.86
CA PHE A 151 -1.07 -3.97 34.10
C PHE A 151 -1.02 -2.67 33.29
N TRP A 152 -0.40 -1.62 33.80
CA TRP A 152 -0.25 -0.37 33.06
C TRP A 152 0.65 -0.53 31.82
N VAL A 153 1.76 -1.26 31.95
CA VAL A 153 2.64 -1.60 30.82
C VAL A 153 1.88 -2.45 29.79
N GLN A 154 1.14 -3.45 30.24
CA GLN A 154 0.29 -4.27 29.38
C GLN A 154 -0.77 -3.44 28.67
N TYR A 155 -1.43 -2.52 29.36
CA TYR A 155 -2.43 -1.61 28.78
C TYR A 155 -1.83 -0.78 27.65
N ARG A 156 -0.65 -0.18 27.87
CA ARG A 156 0.06 0.59 26.84
C ARG A 156 0.49 -0.29 25.66
N ALA A 157 1.02 -1.47 25.92
CA ALA A 157 1.39 -2.42 24.87
C ALA A 157 0.16 -2.84 24.04
N ASN A 158 -0.99 -3.03 24.68
CA ASN A 158 -2.24 -3.37 24.01
C ASN A 158 -2.74 -2.27 23.07
N ASP A 159 -2.51 -0.98 23.38
CA ASP A 159 -2.84 0.12 22.45
C ASP A 159 -2.00 0.06 21.17
N GLU A 160 -0.70 -0.21 21.30
CA GLU A 160 0.20 -0.38 20.16
C GLU A 160 -0.17 -1.63 19.34
N VAL A 161 -0.47 -2.74 20.01
CA VAL A 161 -0.95 -3.98 19.37
C VAL A 161 -2.26 -3.73 18.62
N ARG A 162 -3.19 -2.96 19.20
CA ARG A 162 -4.47 -2.63 18.53
C ARG A 162 -4.23 -1.86 17.22
N LYS A 163 -3.34 -0.87 17.23
CA LYS A 163 -2.98 -0.11 16.02
C LYS A 163 -2.35 -1.02 14.96
N GLN A 164 -1.43 -1.91 15.37
CA GLN A 164 -0.84 -2.89 14.46
C GLN A 164 -1.90 -3.84 13.89
N PHE A 165 -2.87 -4.27 14.71
CA PHE A 165 -3.96 -5.14 14.27
C PHE A 165 -4.85 -4.46 13.23
N GLU A 166 -5.17 -3.17 13.39
CA GLU A 166 -5.94 -2.41 12.39
C GLU A 166 -5.20 -2.33 11.04
N THR A 167 -3.89 -2.08 11.05
CA THR A 167 -3.06 -2.11 9.84
C THR A 167 -3.01 -3.49 9.21
N GLN A 168 -2.77 -4.54 10.01
CA GLN A 168 -2.74 -5.93 9.53
C GLN A 168 -4.09 -6.34 8.93
N LYS A 169 -5.20 -5.96 9.55
CA LYS A 169 -6.55 -6.22 9.02
C LYS A 169 -6.71 -5.56 7.65
N PHE A 170 -6.32 -4.30 7.52
CA PHE A 170 -6.36 -3.60 6.23
C PHE A 170 -5.48 -4.30 5.19
N GLU A 171 -4.24 -4.66 5.51
CA GLU A 171 -3.33 -5.34 4.58
C GLU A 171 -3.84 -6.70 4.15
N THR A 172 -4.44 -7.45 5.09
CA THR A 172 -5.09 -8.73 4.80
C THR A 172 -6.24 -8.54 3.83
N GLU A 173 -7.16 -7.60 4.10
CA GLU A 173 -8.28 -7.29 3.21
C GLU A 173 -7.81 -6.79 1.84
N PHE A 174 -6.76 -5.97 1.80
CA PHE A 174 -6.16 -5.47 0.56
C PHE A 174 -5.61 -6.63 -0.28
N ASN A 175 -4.79 -7.50 0.32
CA ASN A 175 -4.20 -8.64 -0.35
C ASN A 175 -5.25 -9.63 -0.87
N LEU A 176 -6.33 -9.86 -0.11
CA LEU A 176 -7.47 -10.68 -0.57
C LEU A 176 -8.16 -10.06 -1.79
N LYS A 177 -8.36 -8.74 -1.81
CA LYS A 177 -8.94 -8.08 -3.00
C LYS A 177 -8.00 -8.17 -4.21
N LEU A 178 -6.69 -8.06 -4.00
CA LEU A 178 -5.71 -8.25 -5.07
C LEU A 178 -5.71 -9.68 -5.60
N SER A 179 -5.82 -10.69 -4.74
CA SER A 179 -5.89 -12.09 -5.18
C SER A 179 -7.16 -12.37 -5.97
N ILE A 180 -8.31 -11.82 -5.53
CA ILE A 180 -9.58 -11.91 -6.27
C ILE A 180 -9.44 -11.25 -7.65
N LEU A 181 -8.87 -10.04 -7.73
CA LEU A 181 -8.64 -9.37 -9.01
C LEU A 181 -7.75 -10.21 -9.95
N ARG A 182 -6.66 -10.78 -9.43
CA ARG A 182 -5.78 -11.64 -10.22
C ARG A 182 -6.51 -12.89 -10.72
N GLN A 183 -7.34 -13.48 -9.88
CA GLN A 183 -8.16 -14.62 -10.22
C GLN A 183 -9.15 -14.26 -11.34
N GLU A 184 -9.91 -13.16 -11.19
CA GLU A 184 -10.84 -12.67 -12.22
C GLU A 184 -10.14 -12.42 -13.57
N ILE A 185 -8.95 -11.81 -13.57
CA ILE A 185 -8.17 -11.59 -14.79
C ILE A 185 -7.73 -12.92 -15.41
N SER A 186 -7.31 -13.89 -14.58
CA SER A 186 -6.82 -15.19 -15.05
C SER A 186 -7.91 -16.11 -15.58
N GLU A 187 -9.11 -16.05 -15.01
CA GLU A 187 -10.25 -16.90 -15.37
C GLU A 187 -10.96 -16.41 -16.64
N GLN A 188 -10.70 -15.18 -17.07
CA GLN A 188 -11.25 -14.68 -18.31
C GLN A 188 -10.70 -15.46 -19.50
N ASN A 189 -11.61 -15.69 -20.45
CA ASN A 189 -11.30 -16.25 -21.75
C ASN A 189 -11.89 -15.39 -22.87
N LEU A 190 -11.21 -15.40 -24.00
CA LEU A 190 -11.68 -14.80 -25.25
C LEU A 190 -11.43 -15.83 -26.37
N PRO A 191 -12.47 -16.33 -27.05
CA PRO A 191 -12.32 -17.34 -28.09
C PRO A 191 -11.54 -16.76 -29.28
N LYS A 192 -10.54 -17.49 -29.74
CA LYS A 192 -9.85 -17.23 -31.01
C LYS A 192 -10.71 -17.69 -32.19
N LEU A 193 -10.34 -17.27 -33.39
CA LEU A 193 -10.96 -17.77 -34.63
C LEU A 193 -10.65 -19.27 -34.82
N ASP A 194 -9.45 -19.70 -34.45
CA ASP A 194 -8.90 -21.06 -34.57
C ASP A 194 -9.41 -22.03 -33.48
N LYS A 195 -10.51 -21.71 -32.78
CA LYS A 195 -11.16 -22.51 -31.70
C LYS A 195 -10.34 -22.68 -30.40
N GLU A 196 -9.18 -22.05 -30.27
CA GLU A 196 -8.48 -21.86 -29.00
C GLU A 196 -9.05 -20.68 -28.18
N TYR A 197 -8.45 -20.39 -27.02
CA TYR A 197 -8.80 -19.24 -26.19
C TYR A 197 -7.56 -18.41 -25.85
N TYR A 198 -7.70 -17.09 -25.91
CA TYR A 198 -6.82 -16.18 -25.19
C TYR A 198 -7.15 -16.23 -23.70
N THR A 199 -6.13 -16.18 -22.84
CA THR A 199 -6.26 -16.19 -21.38
C THR A 199 -5.41 -15.11 -20.75
N GLY A 200 -5.80 -14.67 -19.55
CA GLY A 200 -5.04 -13.70 -18.77
C GLY A 200 -4.78 -12.38 -19.50
N ARG A 201 -3.54 -11.89 -19.45
CA ARG A 201 -3.14 -10.56 -19.93
C ARG A 201 -3.25 -10.37 -21.45
N GLU A 202 -3.20 -11.45 -22.23
CA GLU A 202 -3.29 -11.36 -23.69
C GLU A 202 -4.67 -10.88 -24.14
N ILE A 203 -5.72 -11.16 -23.35
CA ILE A 203 -7.08 -10.70 -23.65
C ILE A 203 -7.12 -9.18 -23.77
N MET A 204 -6.54 -8.45 -22.82
CA MET A 204 -6.59 -6.99 -22.85
C MET A 204 -5.85 -6.41 -24.06
N TYR A 205 -4.79 -7.08 -24.51
CA TYR A 205 -4.11 -6.70 -25.75
C TYR A 205 -4.99 -6.88 -26.98
N GLN A 206 -5.72 -7.99 -27.10
CA GLN A 206 -6.64 -8.20 -28.23
C GLN A 206 -7.82 -7.21 -28.18
N LEU A 207 -8.31 -6.90 -26.98
CA LEU A 207 -9.35 -5.91 -26.79
C LEU A 207 -8.89 -4.48 -27.13
N ASP A 208 -7.62 -4.14 -26.88
CA ASP A 208 -7.03 -2.87 -27.31
C ASP A 208 -7.00 -2.74 -28.84
N LYS A 209 -6.61 -3.81 -29.56
CA LYS A 209 -6.67 -3.84 -31.03
C LYS A 209 -8.08 -3.63 -31.56
N GLU A 210 -9.07 -4.29 -30.96
CA GLU A 210 -10.46 -4.14 -31.38
C GLU A 210 -10.95 -2.71 -31.19
N LEU A 211 -10.65 -2.09 -30.04
CA LEU A 211 -11.01 -0.70 -29.80
C LEU A 211 -10.34 0.24 -30.82
N LYS A 212 -9.07 0.01 -31.17
CA LYS A 212 -8.35 0.78 -32.20
C LYS A 212 -9.00 0.62 -33.59
N LEU A 213 -9.40 -0.58 -33.97
CA LEU A 213 -10.14 -0.80 -35.22
C LEU A 213 -11.48 -0.05 -35.22
N ILE A 214 -12.24 -0.13 -34.13
CA ILE A 214 -13.52 0.60 -34.02
C ILE A 214 -13.27 2.11 -34.08
N TYR A 215 -12.22 2.60 -33.41
CA TYR A 215 -11.84 4.01 -33.48
C TYR A 215 -11.52 4.45 -34.91
N PHE A 216 -10.70 3.67 -35.62
CA PHE A 216 -10.38 3.91 -37.02
C PHE A 216 -11.64 3.97 -37.91
N ILE A 217 -12.58 3.03 -37.75
CA ILE A 217 -13.83 3.02 -38.53
C ILE A 217 -14.65 4.28 -38.25
N VAL A 218 -14.86 4.62 -36.97
CA VAL A 218 -15.68 5.77 -36.57
C VAL A 218 -15.04 7.08 -37.03
N LYS A 219 -13.72 7.24 -36.81
CA LYS A 219 -12.96 8.44 -37.21
C LYS A 219 -13.11 8.74 -38.70
N ASN A 220 -13.04 7.71 -39.54
CA ASN A 220 -13.08 7.89 -40.98
C ASN A 220 -14.50 7.76 -41.59
N SER A 221 -15.54 7.64 -40.75
CA SER A 221 -16.95 7.58 -41.20
C SER A 221 -17.77 8.81 -40.81
N ILE A 222 -17.36 9.53 -39.75
CA ILE A 222 -18.09 10.69 -39.20
C ILE A 222 -17.33 11.97 -39.57
N SER A 223 -18.04 13.07 -39.86
CA SER A 223 -17.44 14.37 -40.24
C SER A 223 -16.76 15.13 -39.09
N THR A 224 -16.93 14.68 -37.84
CA THR A 224 -16.43 15.41 -36.68
C THR A 224 -14.94 15.16 -36.48
N ASN A 225 -14.19 16.23 -36.21
CA ASN A 225 -12.77 16.14 -35.83
C ASN A 225 -12.58 16.09 -34.31
N ASP A 226 -13.66 16.03 -33.53
CA ASP A 226 -13.56 15.89 -32.07
C ASP A 226 -13.19 14.45 -31.69
N SER A 227 -11.90 14.19 -31.50
CA SER A 227 -11.34 12.90 -31.09
C SER A 227 -11.99 12.33 -29.82
N ARG A 228 -12.45 13.18 -28.90
CA ARG A 228 -13.12 12.72 -27.68
C ARG A 228 -14.52 12.19 -27.98
N LEU A 229 -15.26 12.86 -28.87
CA LEU A 229 -16.56 12.36 -29.33
C LEU A 229 -16.42 11.07 -30.14
N ILE A 230 -15.41 10.98 -31.01
CA ILE A 230 -15.08 9.77 -31.77
C ILE A 230 -14.82 8.63 -30.79
N LEU A 231 -13.94 8.82 -29.79
CA LEU A 231 -13.68 7.81 -28.77
C LEU A 231 -14.94 7.42 -28.00
N LYS A 232 -15.81 8.37 -27.66
CA LYS A 232 -17.05 8.09 -26.94
C LYS A 232 -17.94 7.11 -27.70
N ILE A 233 -18.09 7.31 -29.01
CA ILE A 233 -18.88 6.42 -29.87
C ILE A 233 -18.17 5.08 -30.05
N SER A 234 -16.86 5.10 -30.34
CA SER A 234 -16.08 3.88 -30.52
C SER A 234 -16.07 3.01 -29.26
N TYR A 235 -15.89 3.63 -28.10
CA TYR A 235 -15.91 2.94 -26.82
C TYR A 235 -17.30 2.40 -26.49
N TYR A 236 -18.37 3.13 -26.83
CA TYR A 236 -19.74 2.62 -26.71
C TYR A 236 -19.94 1.34 -27.54
N ILE A 237 -19.51 1.34 -28.82
CA ILE A 237 -19.60 0.17 -29.71
C ILE A 237 -18.76 -0.99 -29.16
N PHE A 238 -17.53 -0.72 -28.74
CA PHE A 238 -16.62 -1.70 -28.14
C PHE A 238 -17.21 -2.34 -26.87
N PHE A 239 -17.78 -1.51 -26.00
CA PHE A 239 -18.29 -1.95 -24.71
C PHE A 239 -19.64 -2.66 -24.83
N LYS A 240 -20.58 -2.10 -25.61
CA LYS A 240 -21.96 -2.62 -25.73
C LYS A 240 -22.18 -3.57 -26.90
N GLY A 241 -21.32 -3.53 -27.91
CA GLY A 241 -21.42 -4.31 -29.14
C GLY A 241 -22.26 -3.66 -30.24
N ARG A 242 -22.04 -4.11 -31.48
CA ARG A 242 -22.67 -3.53 -32.69
C ARG A 242 -24.19 -3.58 -32.68
N LEU A 243 -24.78 -4.65 -32.13
CA LEU A 243 -26.23 -4.83 -32.14
C LEU A 243 -26.95 -3.82 -31.24
N LEU A 244 -26.36 -3.49 -30.09
CA LEU A 244 -26.92 -2.46 -29.20
C LEU A 244 -26.63 -1.06 -29.73
N PHE A 245 -25.50 -0.87 -30.39
CA PHE A 245 -25.23 0.35 -31.16
C PHE A 245 -26.31 0.59 -32.23
N PHE A 246 -26.58 -0.38 -33.10
CA PHE A 246 -27.62 -0.27 -34.14
C PHE A 246 -28.98 0.16 -33.57
N LYS A 247 -29.41 -0.49 -32.47
CA LYS A 247 -30.66 -0.15 -31.78
C LYS A 247 -30.71 1.29 -31.27
N ASN A 248 -29.57 1.84 -30.88
CA ASN A 248 -29.48 3.14 -30.21
C ASN A 248 -28.94 4.26 -31.12
N ILE A 249 -28.80 4.02 -32.44
CA ILE A 249 -28.32 5.02 -33.41
C ILE A 249 -29.12 6.34 -33.31
N ASN A 250 -30.45 6.27 -33.23
CA ASN A 250 -31.29 7.47 -33.19
C ASN A 250 -31.03 8.31 -31.92
N GLU A 251 -30.91 7.64 -30.77
CA GLU A 251 -30.62 8.29 -29.50
C GLU A 251 -29.22 8.94 -29.53
N LEU A 252 -28.20 8.19 -29.98
CA LEU A 252 -26.83 8.68 -30.08
C LEU A 252 -26.70 9.86 -31.06
N ALA A 253 -27.36 9.79 -32.22
CA ALA A 253 -27.40 10.89 -33.19
C ALA A 253 -27.98 12.16 -32.56
N SER A 254 -29.10 12.04 -31.84
CA SER A 254 -29.73 13.17 -31.17
C SER A 254 -28.89 13.75 -30.03
N LEU A 255 -28.29 12.88 -29.20
CA LEU A 255 -27.49 13.25 -28.04
C LEU A 255 -26.21 14.00 -28.44
N HIS A 256 -25.60 13.59 -29.56
CA HIS A 256 -24.31 14.10 -30.02
C HIS A 256 -24.40 15.06 -31.20
N ARG A 257 -25.61 15.38 -31.67
CA ARG A 257 -25.86 16.27 -32.83
C ARG A 257 -25.14 15.78 -34.09
N LEU A 258 -25.13 14.47 -34.31
CA LEU A 258 -24.56 13.83 -35.49
C LEU A 258 -25.65 13.50 -36.50
N GLU A 259 -25.28 13.39 -37.77
CA GLU A 259 -26.21 12.93 -38.78
C GLU A 259 -26.45 11.43 -38.64
N ARG A 260 -27.72 11.03 -38.63
CA ARG A 260 -28.09 9.61 -38.53
C ARG A 260 -27.44 8.76 -39.62
N VAL A 261 -27.25 9.32 -40.82
CA VAL A 261 -26.63 8.65 -41.96
C VAL A 261 -25.19 8.24 -41.65
N GLU A 262 -24.43 9.09 -40.96
CA GLU A 262 -23.04 8.79 -40.59
C GLU A 262 -22.95 7.57 -39.65
N LEU A 263 -23.83 7.51 -38.66
CA LEU A 263 -23.88 6.38 -37.72
C LEU A 263 -24.38 5.08 -38.38
N LEU A 264 -25.26 5.19 -39.38
CA LEU A 264 -25.67 4.04 -40.19
C LEU A 264 -24.50 3.53 -41.05
N ASN A 265 -23.71 4.41 -41.65
CA ASN A 265 -22.53 4.02 -42.41
C ASN A 265 -21.53 3.26 -41.53
N VAL A 266 -21.30 3.75 -40.30
CA VAL A 266 -20.49 3.02 -39.30
C VAL A 266 -21.05 1.62 -39.05
N GLU A 267 -22.37 1.49 -38.84
CA GLU A 267 -22.98 0.19 -38.57
C GLU A 267 -22.88 -0.77 -39.76
N LEU A 268 -23.08 -0.29 -40.98
CA LEU A 268 -22.93 -1.07 -42.20
C LEU A 268 -21.52 -1.66 -42.31
N ILE A 269 -20.48 -0.83 -42.09
CA ILE A 269 -19.08 -1.28 -42.09
C ILE A 269 -18.81 -2.31 -40.99
N LEU A 270 -19.31 -2.08 -39.77
CA LEU A 270 -19.14 -3.02 -38.66
C LEU A 270 -19.83 -4.36 -38.95
N SER A 271 -21.01 -4.32 -39.58
CA SER A 271 -21.79 -5.50 -39.92
C SER A 271 -21.18 -6.30 -41.05
N SER A 272 -20.60 -5.62 -42.03
CA SER A 272 -19.89 -6.25 -43.14
C SER A 272 -18.57 -6.88 -42.66
N LEU A 273 -17.78 -6.17 -41.84
CA LEU A 273 -16.58 -6.72 -41.20
C LEU A 273 -16.89 -7.89 -40.27
N TYR A 274 -17.93 -7.80 -39.44
CA TYR A 274 -18.33 -8.92 -38.59
C TYR A 274 -18.61 -10.19 -39.41
N SER A 275 -19.25 -10.02 -40.58
CA SER A 275 -19.57 -11.13 -41.47
C SER A 275 -18.30 -11.71 -42.08
N TYR A 276 -17.37 -10.86 -42.54
CA TYR A 276 -16.04 -11.26 -43.00
C TYR A 276 -15.28 -12.08 -41.94
N PHE A 277 -15.22 -11.60 -40.69
CA PHE A 277 -14.56 -12.35 -39.61
C PHE A 277 -15.27 -13.65 -39.22
N LYS A 278 -16.58 -13.73 -39.42
CA LYS A 278 -17.37 -14.91 -39.02
C LYS A 278 -17.35 -16.01 -40.08
N TYR A 279 -17.30 -15.66 -41.36
CA TYR A 279 -17.43 -16.60 -42.47
C TYR A 279 -16.11 -16.75 -43.20
N ASP A 280 -15.53 -15.65 -43.68
CA ASP A 280 -14.38 -15.70 -44.58
C ASP A 280 -13.07 -16.01 -43.85
N VAL A 281 -12.83 -15.45 -42.66
CA VAL A 281 -11.59 -15.72 -41.89
C VAL A 281 -11.63 -17.09 -41.21
N ILE A 282 -12.81 -17.54 -40.76
CA ILE A 282 -12.97 -18.84 -40.09
C ILE A 282 -12.87 -20.01 -41.10
N ASP A 283 -13.31 -19.81 -42.35
CA ASP A 283 -13.21 -20.86 -43.37
C ASP A 283 -11.78 -21.03 -43.92
N VAL A 284 -10.98 -19.96 -44.07
CA VAL A 284 -9.60 -20.04 -44.61
C VAL A 284 -8.67 -20.90 -43.72
N GLU A 285 -8.80 -20.84 -42.40
CA GLU A 285 -8.03 -21.72 -41.51
C GLU A 285 -8.55 -23.16 -41.46
N SER A 286 -9.86 -23.36 -41.67
CA SER A 286 -10.42 -24.71 -41.76
C SER A 286 -9.97 -25.43 -43.03
N VAL A 287 -9.86 -24.70 -44.15
CA VAL A 287 -9.39 -25.21 -45.45
C VAL A 287 -7.89 -25.51 -45.42
N ASN A 288 -7.05 -24.69 -44.77
CA ASN A 288 -5.62 -24.97 -44.63
C ASN A 288 -5.29 -26.25 -43.81
N SER A 289 -6.24 -26.77 -43.02
CA SER A 289 -6.08 -28.07 -42.35
C SER A 289 -6.40 -29.28 -43.25
N TYR A 290 -7.14 -29.06 -44.35
CA TYR A 290 -7.50 -30.10 -45.32
C TYR A 290 -6.67 -30.02 -46.62
N VAL A 291 -6.09 -28.87 -46.95
CA VAL A 291 -5.34 -28.64 -48.21
C VAL A 291 -3.91 -29.21 -48.18
N TYR A 292 -3.36 -29.61 -47.04
CA TYR A 292 -2.11 -30.40 -47.02
C TYR A 292 -2.30 -31.89 -47.37
N ALA A 293 -3.46 -32.29 -47.90
CA ALA A 293 -3.73 -33.66 -48.33
C ALA A 293 -3.97 -33.83 -49.85
N GLU A 294 -4.09 -32.76 -50.63
CA GLU A 294 -4.20 -32.87 -52.09
C GLU A 294 -3.33 -31.82 -52.78
N GLU A 295 -2.12 -32.25 -53.16
CA GLU A 295 -1.30 -31.57 -54.16
C GLU A 295 -2.02 -31.61 -55.51
N GLY A 296 -2.26 -30.44 -56.09
CA GLY A 296 -2.61 -30.31 -57.51
C GLY A 296 -3.78 -29.39 -57.81
N ALA A 297 -3.56 -28.08 -57.67
CA ALA A 297 -4.33 -27.09 -58.43
C ALA A 297 -3.39 -25.92 -58.79
N GLU A 298 -2.89 -25.97 -60.02
CA GLU A 298 -2.28 -24.85 -60.72
C GLU A 298 -3.33 -23.78 -61.07
N ASP A 299 -2.86 -22.54 -61.14
CA ASP A 299 -3.43 -21.33 -61.76
C ASP A 299 -4.68 -20.67 -61.15
N ASN A 300 -4.46 -19.39 -60.76
CA ASN A 300 -5.35 -18.22 -60.57
C ASN A 300 -4.99 -17.54 -59.23
N ASP A 301 -4.68 -16.25 -59.09
CA ASP A 301 -4.96 -15.05 -59.88
C ASP A 301 -4.05 -13.90 -59.39
N ASN A 302 -2.97 -13.59 -60.10
CA ASN A 302 -2.08 -12.46 -59.73
C ASN A 302 -2.75 -11.08 -59.94
N ASN A 303 -3.84 -11.01 -60.71
CA ASN A 303 -4.52 -9.74 -60.97
C ASN A 303 -5.34 -9.26 -59.77
N GLY A 304 -5.85 -10.18 -58.94
CA GLY A 304 -6.63 -9.83 -57.74
C GLY A 304 -5.80 -9.21 -56.62
N GLU A 305 -4.57 -9.68 -56.40
CA GLU A 305 -3.64 -9.10 -55.42
C GLU A 305 -3.18 -7.69 -55.85
N GLU A 306 -2.84 -7.51 -57.12
CA GLU A 306 -2.39 -6.22 -57.66
C GLU A 306 -3.50 -5.15 -57.58
N LEU A 307 -4.76 -5.53 -57.88
CA LEU A 307 -5.93 -4.64 -57.73
C LEU A 307 -6.21 -4.26 -56.28
N THR A 308 -5.95 -5.17 -55.34
CA THR A 308 -6.16 -4.94 -53.90
C THR A 308 -5.12 -3.97 -53.34
N ILE A 309 -3.85 -4.12 -53.77
CA ILE A 309 -2.75 -3.24 -53.37
C ILE A 309 -2.95 -1.81 -53.93
N GLU A 310 -3.37 -1.69 -55.19
CA GLU A 310 -3.66 -0.39 -55.82
C GLU A 310 -4.81 0.32 -55.09
N ARG A 311 -5.90 -0.38 -54.78
CA ARG A 311 -7.04 0.16 -54.01
C ARG A 311 -6.65 0.58 -52.60
N ILE A 312 -5.82 -0.19 -51.88
CA ILE A 312 -5.31 0.17 -50.56
C ILE A 312 -4.46 1.44 -50.63
N SER A 313 -3.59 1.57 -51.64
CA SER A 313 -2.79 2.77 -51.89
C SER A 313 -3.67 4.00 -52.15
N ASP A 314 -4.70 3.87 -52.98
CA ASP A 314 -5.62 4.97 -53.29
C ASP A 314 -6.47 5.37 -52.09
N LEU A 315 -6.91 4.41 -51.27
CA LEU A 315 -7.59 4.68 -50.01
C LEU A 315 -6.70 5.41 -49.02
N LYS A 316 -5.44 4.97 -48.87
CA LYS A 316 -4.47 5.65 -48.03
C LYS A 316 -4.30 7.11 -48.44
N ARG A 317 -4.17 7.36 -49.75
CA ARG A 317 -4.11 8.72 -50.31
C ARG A 317 -5.42 9.50 -50.12
N GLY A 318 -6.57 8.83 -50.18
CA GLY A 318 -7.88 9.45 -49.94
C GLY A 318 -8.08 9.86 -48.48
N LEU A 319 -7.69 9.01 -47.54
CA LEU A 319 -7.73 9.29 -46.10
C LEU A 319 -6.77 10.42 -45.71
N GLU A 320 -5.58 10.48 -46.32
CA GLU A 320 -4.65 11.61 -46.15
C GLU A 320 -5.26 12.96 -46.59
N ASN A 321 -6.24 12.93 -47.50
CA ASN A 321 -6.98 14.09 -47.98
C ASN A 321 -8.34 14.30 -47.26
N ASN A 322 -8.59 13.65 -46.12
CA ASN A 322 -9.84 13.68 -45.35
C ASN A 322 -11.10 13.20 -46.10
N LEU A 323 -10.96 12.32 -47.11
CA LEU A 323 -12.13 11.65 -47.71
C LEU A 323 -12.64 10.56 -46.76
N LYS A 324 -13.97 10.40 -46.64
CA LYS A 324 -14.54 9.36 -45.76
C LYS A 324 -14.46 8.00 -46.41
N ILE A 325 -14.38 6.94 -45.59
CA ILE A 325 -14.32 5.55 -46.08
C ILE A 325 -15.47 5.23 -47.04
N HIS A 326 -16.69 5.70 -46.76
CA HIS A 326 -17.86 5.44 -47.62
C HIS A 326 -17.87 6.21 -48.95
N ASP A 327 -17.07 7.28 -49.08
CA ASP A 327 -16.98 8.05 -50.32
C ASP A 327 -15.98 7.38 -51.28
N VAL A 328 -15.03 6.63 -50.74
CA VAL A 328 -13.95 5.96 -51.50
C VAL A 328 -14.27 4.49 -51.75
N LEU A 329 -14.94 3.84 -50.80
CA LEU A 329 -15.46 2.49 -50.97
C LEU A 329 -16.90 2.59 -51.47
N GLY A 330 -17.12 2.17 -52.71
CA GLY A 330 -18.47 1.83 -53.17
C GLY A 330 -19.09 0.70 -52.33
N GLU A 331 -20.17 0.11 -52.85
CA GLU A 331 -20.83 -1.04 -52.23
C GLU A 331 -19.87 -2.24 -52.03
N TYR A 332 -19.38 -2.40 -50.79
CA TYR A 332 -18.93 -3.66 -50.16
C TYR A 332 -17.59 -4.32 -50.56
N GLU A 333 -16.45 -3.82 -50.05
CA GLU A 333 -15.29 -4.70 -49.81
C GLU A 333 -14.72 -4.53 -48.39
N SER A 334 -15.32 -5.24 -47.42
CA SER A 334 -14.94 -5.22 -46.00
C SER A 334 -13.50 -5.70 -45.74
N SER A 335 -12.99 -6.60 -46.59
CA SER A 335 -11.61 -7.07 -46.56
C SER A 335 -10.62 -5.92 -46.77
N ILE A 336 -10.94 -4.96 -47.63
CA ILE A 336 -10.08 -3.79 -47.89
C ILE A 336 -9.98 -2.89 -46.66
N VAL A 337 -11.10 -2.62 -45.96
CA VAL A 337 -11.08 -1.80 -44.72
C VAL A 337 -10.18 -2.44 -43.67
N TYR A 338 -10.28 -3.76 -43.50
CA TYR A 338 -9.47 -4.48 -42.53
C TYR A 338 -8.00 -4.56 -42.94
N ASN A 339 -7.71 -4.83 -44.21
CA ASN A 339 -6.34 -4.87 -44.73
C ASN A 339 -5.67 -3.49 -44.63
N LEU A 340 -6.38 -2.42 -44.96
CA LEU A 340 -5.89 -1.05 -44.76
C LEU A 340 -5.56 -0.77 -43.29
N PHE A 341 -6.42 -1.19 -42.36
CA PHE A 341 -6.12 -1.08 -40.93
C PHE A 341 -4.88 -1.90 -40.53
N ASN A 342 -4.76 -3.13 -41.02
CA ASN A 342 -3.60 -3.99 -40.76
C ASN A 342 -2.32 -3.36 -41.31
N ASP A 343 -2.36 -2.77 -42.50
CA ASP A 343 -1.19 -2.15 -43.13
C ASP A 343 -0.76 -0.87 -42.41
N LEU A 344 -1.72 -0.06 -41.95
CA LEU A 344 -1.44 1.18 -41.24
C LEU A 344 -0.92 0.94 -39.82
N TYR A 345 -1.48 -0.04 -39.10
CA TYR A 345 -1.20 -0.22 -37.68
C TYR A 345 -0.42 -1.49 -37.35
N SER A 346 -0.22 -2.41 -38.31
CA SER A 346 0.37 -3.73 -38.09
C SER A 346 -0.36 -4.56 -37.01
N LEU A 347 -1.69 -4.40 -36.91
CA LEU A 347 -2.52 -5.00 -35.85
C LEU A 347 -3.50 -6.05 -36.39
N ASN A 348 -3.09 -7.32 -36.37
CA ASN A 348 -3.98 -8.43 -36.74
C ASN A 348 -4.92 -8.84 -35.57
N LEU A 349 -6.22 -8.87 -35.84
CA LEU A 349 -7.28 -9.37 -34.96
C LEU A 349 -7.53 -10.86 -35.21
N LYS A 350 -7.50 -11.63 -34.12
CA LYS A 350 -7.61 -13.09 -34.13
C LYS A 350 -8.77 -13.62 -33.32
N HIS A 351 -9.74 -12.76 -33.03
CA HIS A 351 -10.99 -13.10 -32.38
C HIS A 351 -12.13 -12.40 -33.12
N LEU A 352 -13.35 -12.89 -32.93
CA LEU A 352 -14.53 -12.31 -33.57
C LEU A 352 -14.91 -10.97 -32.90
N PRO A 353 -14.78 -9.81 -33.59
CA PRO A 353 -14.94 -8.51 -32.98
C PRO A 353 -16.42 -8.08 -32.85
N PHE A 354 -16.65 -6.93 -32.25
CA PHE A 354 -17.90 -6.16 -32.18
C PHE A 354 -19.06 -6.84 -31.42
N LYS A 355 -18.78 -7.90 -30.67
CA LYS A 355 -19.77 -8.58 -29.82
C LYS A 355 -20.15 -7.77 -28.57
N GLY A 356 -19.32 -6.82 -28.18
CA GLY A 356 -19.44 -6.11 -26.92
C GLY A 356 -18.72 -6.84 -25.79
N HIS A 357 -18.16 -6.06 -24.87
CA HIS A 357 -17.32 -6.54 -23.78
C HIS A 357 -17.76 -6.07 -22.39
N GLU A 358 -18.95 -5.49 -22.29
CA GLU A 358 -19.50 -4.97 -21.03
C GLU A 358 -19.41 -5.99 -19.90
N THR A 359 -19.89 -7.22 -20.08
CA THR A 359 -19.90 -8.24 -19.03
C THR A 359 -18.48 -8.55 -18.54
N ARG A 360 -17.51 -8.62 -19.46
CA ARG A 360 -16.11 -8.97 -19.16
C ARG A 360 -15.38 -7.80 -18.48
N LEU A 361 -15.46 -6.62 -19.08
CA LEU A 361 -14.71 -5.44 -18.64
C LEU A 361 -15.33 -4.79 -17.40
N SER A 362 -16.66 -4.83 -17.25
CA SER A 362 -17.33 -4.28 -16.07
C SER A 362 -16.88 -4.93 -14.78
N LEU A 363 -16.63 -6.24 -14.80
CA LEU A 363 -16.15 -6.97 -13.63
C LEU A 363 -14.77 -6.45 -13.21
N ILE A 364 -13.81 -6.45 -14.16
CA ILE A 364 -12.44 -5.99 -13.91
C ILE A 364 -12.44 -4.53 -13.43
N PHE A 365 -13.03 -3.60 -14.20
CA PHE A 365 -12.95 -2.17 -13.86
C PHE A 365 -13.65 -1.84 -12.55
N ARG A 366 -14.77 -2.51 -12.24
CA ARG A 366 -15.45 -2.34 -10.96
C ARG A 366 -14.59 -2.85 -9.81
N GLN A 367 -13.91 -3.98 -9.99
CA GLN A 367 -13.04 -4.53 -8.95
C GLN A 367 -11.82 -3.63 -8.70
N ILE A 368 -11.15 -3.17 -9.77
CA ILE A 368 -10.03 -2.21 -9.63
C ILE A 368 -10.52 -0.93 -8.96
N PHE A 369 -11.64 -0.36 -9.41
CA PHE A 369 -12.23 0.85 -8.82
C PHE A 369 -12.55 0.68 -7.33
N ASN A 370 -13.11 -0.48 -6.94
CA ASN A 370 -13.42 -0.78 -5.55
C ASN A 370 -12.17 -0.88 -4.68
N ILE A 371 -11.08 -1.43 -5.19
CA ILE A 371 -9.80 -1.48 -4.47
C ILE A 371 -9.25 -0.06 -4.28
N VAL A 372 -9.27 0.75 -5.33
CA VAL A 372 -8.84 2.16 -5.26
C VAL A 372 -9.65 2.92 -4.22
N LYS A 373 -10.98 2.79 -4.26
CA LYS A 373 -11.90 3.40 -3.30
C LYS A 373 -11.64 2.90 -1.87
N PHE A 374 -11.41 1.61 -1.68
CA PHE A 374 -11.10 1.01 -0.37
C PHE A 374 -9.84 1.62 0.26
N VAL A 375 -8.76 1.77 -0.53
CA VAL A 375 -7.52 2.40 -0.05
C VAL A 375 -7.74 3.89 0.22
N ASN A 376 -8.42 4.60 -0.68
CA ASN A 376 -8.65 6.05 -0.55
C ASN A 376 -9.49 6.41 0.68
N LEU A 377 -10.53 5.64 0.99
CA LEU A 377 -11.43 5.88 2.12
C LEU A 377 -10.82 5.59 3.49
N ASN A 378 -9.72 4.83 3.56
CA ASN A 378 -9.08 4.54 4.84
C ASN A 378 -8.47 5.82 5.44
N THR A 379 -8.97 6.25 6.60
CA THR A 379 -8.51 7.48 7.28
C THR A 379 -7.23 7.29 8.09
N SER A 380 -6.90 6.06 8.47
CA SER A 380 -5.68 5.73 9.24
C SER A 380 -4.41 5.80 8.38
N LEU A 381 -4.54 5.71 7.06
CA LEU A 381 -3.42 5.78 6.13
C LEU A 381 -3.10 7.23 5.71
N SER A 382 -1.81 7.57 5.74
CA SER A 382 -1.30 8.79 5.11
C SER A 382 -1.41 8.70 3.58
N TYR A 383 -1.35 9.85 2.91
CA TYR A 383 -1.35 9.91 1.44
C TYR A 383 -0.22 9.07 0.83
N ASP A 384 1.00 9.17 1.35
CA ASP A 384 2.16 8.40 0.86
C ASP A 384 1.94 6.89 1.01
N HIS A 385 1.35 6.44 2.13
CA HIS A 385 1.00 5.02 2.30
C HIS A 385 -0.10 4.57 1.32
N LYS A 386 -1.15 5.38 1.12
CA LYS A 386 -2.20 5.11 0.12
C LYS A 386 -1.61 4.98 -1.27
N ARG A 387 -0.74 5.91 -1.66
CA ARG A 387 -0.02 5.86 -2.94
C ARG A 387 0.77 4.56 -3.03
N SER A 388 1.46 4.15 -1.97
CA SER A 388 2.22 2.90 -1.96
C SER A 388 1.37 1.66 -2.25
N TYR A 389 0.23 1.49 -1.57
CA TYR A 389 -0.68 0.37 -1.86
C TYR A 389 -1.25 0.44 -3.28
N LEU A 390 -1.62 1.62 -3.77
CA LEU A 390 -2.14 1.77 -5.14
C LEU A 390 -1.07 1.58 -6.21
N ARG A 391 0.21 1.81 -5.89
CA ARG A 391 1.34 1.41 -6.73
C ARG A 391 1.44 -0.12 -6.84
N THR A 392 1.20 -0.85 -5.75
CA THR A 392 1.13 -2.32 -5.75
C THR A 392 -0.07 -2.84 -6.54
N LEU A 393 -1.22 -2.17 -6.48
CA LEU A 393 -2.35 -2.50 -7.35
C LEU A 393 -1.99 -2.27 -8.82
N ARG A 394 -1.45 -1.09 -9.15
CA ARG A 394 -1.07 -0.73 -10.52
C ARG A 394 -0.06 -1.69 -11.13
N SER A 395 0.88 -2.24 -10.36
CA SER A 395 1.87 -3.20 -10.89
C SER A 395 1.27 -4.54 -11.33
N ILE A 396 0.03 -4.85 -10.95
CA ILE A 396 -0.72 -6.01 -11.45
C ILE A 396 -1.31 -5.71 -12.83
N LEU A 397 -1.63 -4.45 -13.11
CA LEU A 397 -2.26 -3.99 -14.33
C LEU A 397 -1.23 -3.92 -15.46
N SER A 398 -1.56 -4.47 -16.61
CA SER A 398 -0.81 -4.27 -17.85
C SER A 398 -0.94 -2.83 -18.34
N ASN A 399 -0.07 -2.44 -19.28
CA ASN A 399 -0.17 -1.13 -19.93
C ASN A 399 -1.52 -0.99 -20.66
N TYR A 400 -2.03 -2.08 -21.25
CA TYR A 400 -3.35 -2.09 -21.90
C TYR A 400 -4.49 -1.91 -20.89
N ASP A 401 -4.40 -2.53 -19.70
CA ASP A 401 -5.40 -2.31 -18.64
C ASP A 401 -5.46 -0.83 -18.24
N GLN A 402 -4.29 -0.19 -18.10
CA GLN A 402 -4.20 1.24 -17.80
C GLN A 402 -4.77 2.10 -18.93
N SER A 403 -4.44 1.79 -20.20
CA SER A 403 -5.03 2.47 -21.37
C SER A 403 -6.54 2.34 -21.40
N HIS A 404 -7.09 1.15 -21.11
CA HIS A 404 -8.53 0.94 -21.09
C HIS A 404 -9.22 1.64 -19.92
N ILE A 405 -8.59 1.77 -18.76
CA ILE A 405 -9.08 2.64 -17.67
C ILE A 405 -9.15 4.10 -18.13
N PHE A 406 -8.11 4.57 -18.83
CA PHE A 406 -8.10 5.90 -19.42
C PHE A 406 -9.23 6.08 -20.44
N TYR A 407 -9.41 5.15 -21.39
CA TYR A 407 -10.49 5.24 -22.38
C TYR A 407 -11.88 5.17 -21.74
N ASN A 408 -12.06 4.33 -20.72
CA ASN A 408 -13.31 4.21 -19.97
C ASN A 408 -13.70 5.52 -19.28
N TRP A 409 -12.72 6.24 -18.75
CA TRP A 409 -12.93 7.56 -18.18
C TRP A 409 -13.13 8.65 -19.25
N TYR A 410 -12.24 8.71 -20.25
CA TYR A 410 -12.21 9.80 -21.23
C TYR A 410 -13.44 9.78 -22.17
N SER A 411 -14.00 8.59 -22.43
CA SER A 411 -15.29 8.36 -23.10
C SER A 411 -16.52 8.71 -22.25
N GLU A 412 -16.34 9.12 -20.99
CA GLU A 412 -17.40 9.43 -20.02
C GLU A 412 -18.23 8.22 -19.55
N THR A 413 -17.76 7.00 -19.78
CA THR A 413 -18.43 5.79 -19.29
C THR A 413 -18.28 5.63 -17.78
N ALA A 414 -17.12 6.01 -17.23
CA ALA A 414 -16.86 6.00 -15.79
C ALA A 414 -16.18 7.29 -15.32
N PRO A 415 -16.92 8.41 -15.25
CA PRO A 415 -16.37 9.71 -14.88
C PRO A 415 -15.79 9.72 -13.45
N LYS A 416 -16.28 8.85 -12.56
CA LYS A 416 -15.86 8.76 -11.15
C LYS A 416 -14.39 8.40 -10.93
N TRP A 417 -13.69 7.92 -11.94
CA TRP A 417 -12.24 7.73 -11.87
C TRP A 417 -11.51 9.06 -11.65
N GLU A 418 -12.01 10.13 -12.27
CA GLU A 418 -11.40 11.44 -12.23
C GLU A 418 -12.47 12.52 -12.50
N ASP A 419 -12.99 13.08 -11.41
CA ASP A 419 -14.01 14.14 -11.36
C ASP A 419 -13.62 15.20 -10.31
N ASN A 420 -14.58 16.02 -9.86
CA ASN A 420 -14.32 17.06 -8.87
C ASN A 420 -14.02 16.51 -7.47
N ASP A 421 -14.56 15.32 -7.14
CA ASP A 421 -14.46 14.70 -5.82
C ASP A 421 -13.33 13.67 -5.76
N ASN A 422 -13.06 12.99 -6.87
CA ASN A 422 -12.16 11.86 -7.01
C ASN A 422 -11.07 12.19 -8.03
N LYS A 423 -9.81 12.05 -7.62
CA LYS A 423 -8.64 12.26 -8.47
C LYS A 423 -7.80 11.00 -8.58
N TYR A 424 -8.41 9.88 -8.94
CA TYR A 424 -7.72 8.59 -8.81
C TYR A 424 -6.67 8.37 -9.89
N LEU A 425 -6.92 8.86 -11.12
CA LEU A 425 -5.97 8.76 -12.21
C LEU A 425 -4.74 9.64 -11.91
N THR A 426 -4.99 10.86 -11.40
CA THR A 426 -3.96 11.85 -11.13
C THR A 426 -3.28 11.68 -9.77
N ASP A 427 -3.97 11.92 -8.65
CA ASP A 427 -3.38 11.88 -7.29
C ASP A 427 -2.72 10.52 -7.01
N PHE A 428 -3.31 9.40 -7.44
CA PHE A 428 -2.77 8.07 -7.15
C PHE A 428 -1.95 7.45 -8.29
N ARG A 429 -1.83 8.15 -9.43
CA ARG A 429 -1.03 7.72 -10.59
C ARG A 429 -1.44 6.34 -11.09
N MET A 430 -2.76 6.08 -11.21
CA MET A 430 -3.28 4.77 -11.61
C MET A 430 -2.99 4.41 -13.08
N ILE A 431 -2.73 5.42 -13.92
CA ILE A 431 -2.45 5.28 -15.35
C ILE A 431 -1.02 5.73 -15.72
N HIS A 432 -0.09 5.58 -14.79
CA HIS A 432 1.27 6.10 -14.93
C HIS A 432 2.14 5.36 -15.94
N ASN A 433 1.95 4.05 -16.16
CA ASN A 433 2.77 3.25 -17.08
C ASN A 433 2.21 3.19 -18.52
N ILE A 434 1.27 4.08 -18.89
CA ILE A 434 0.79 4.11 -20.26
C ILE A 434 1.91 4.63 -21.16
N SER A 435 2.36 3.79 -22.10
CA SER A 435 3.25 4.24 -23.17
C SER A 435 2.45 5.07 -24.18
N PRO A 436 2.94 6.24 -24.61
CA PRO A 436 2.33 7.02 -25.69
C PRO A 436 2.09 6.18 -26.94
N ASP A 437 3.04 5.29 -27.30
CA ASP A 437 2.96 4.43 -28.47
C ASP A 437 1.82 3.40 -28.39
N ASN A 438 1.32 3.11 -27.19
CA ASN A 438 0.21 2.17 -27.00
C ASN A 438 -1.16 2.84 -27.11
N LEU A 439 -1.23 4.17 -27.10
CA LEU A 439 -2.50 4.89 -27.21
C LEU A 439 -2.99 4.97 -28.65
N ILE A 440 -4.26 5.31 -28.81
CA ILE A 440 -4.77 5.79 -30.09
C ILE A 440 -4.07 7.11 -30.41
N GLU A 441 -3.56 7.23 -31.64
CA GLU A 441 -2.70 8.31 -32.15
C GLU A 441 -3.18 9.74 -31.87
N ASP A 442 -4.51 9.94 -31.75
CA ASP A 442 -5.11 11.24 -31.51
C ASP A 442 -5.05 11.69 -30.03
N PHE A 443 -4.57 10.85 -29.11
CA PHE A 443 -4.53 11.15 -27.68
C PHE A 443 -3.10 11.32 -27.15
N ASP A 444 -2.80 12.55 -26.72
CA ASP A 444 -1.62 12.85 -25.92
C ASP A 444 -2.04 13.12 -24.46
N LEU A 445 -1.57 12.26 -23.54
CA LEU A 445 -1.85 12.38 -22.12
C LEU A 445 -1.29 13.68 -21.51
N ASN A 446 -0.14 14.18 -21.99
CA ASN A 446 0.42 15.42 -21.48
C ASN A 446 -0.46 16.61 -21.82
N ILE A 447 -1.06 16.62 -23.02
CA ILE A 447 -2.02 17.66 -23.43
C ILE A 447 -3.31 17.54 -22.62
N ILE A 448 -3.87 16.33 -22.52
CA ILE A 448 -5.15 16.08 -21.83
C ILE A 448 -5.08 16.42 -20.34
N PHE A 449 -3.94 16.18 -19.69
CA PHE A 449 -3.75 16.42 -18.25
C PHE A 449 -2.99 17.72 -17.91
N SER A 450 -2.61 18.52 -18.91
CA SER A 450 -1.80 19.75 -18.76
C SER A 450 -2.29 20.71 -17.68
N ASN A 451 -3.61 20.92 -17.59
CA ASN A 451 -4.23 21.90 -16.68
C ASN A 451 -4.70 21.30 -15.34
N ARG A 452 -4.31 20.06 -15.01
CA ARG A 452 -4.80 19.38 -13.81
C ARG A 452 -3.78 19.46 -12.68
N ASN A 453 -4.23 19.97 -11.54
CA ASN A 453 -3.47 19.94 -10.29
C ASN A 453 -3.59 18.56 -9.63
N PHE A 454 -2.44 17.99 -9.26
CA PHE A 454 -2.32 16.70 -8.59
C PHE A 454 -1.31 16.72 -7.45
N LYS A 455 -1.43 15.77 -6.54
CA LYS A 455 -0.54 15.63 -5.38
C LYS A 455 0.77 14.93 -5.72
N TYR A 456 1.77 15.22 -4.89
CA TYR A 456 3.11 14.64 -4.96
C TYR A 456 3.44 13.92 -3.66
N GLU A 457 4.22 12.84 -3.74
CA GLU A 457 4.82 12.24 -2.55
C GLU A 457 5.85 13.20 -1.91
N SER A 458 5.83 13.29 -0.58
CA SER A 458 6.60 14.26 0.21
C SER A 458 8.10 14.32 -0.16
N ASN A 459 8.68 13.17 -0.49
CA ASN A 459 10.11 12.99 -0.72
C ASN A 459 10.50 12.84 -2.21
N ARG A 460 9.55 12.97 -3.16
CA ARG A 460 9.80 12.63 -4.59
C ARG A 460 9.34 13.68 -5.60
N LYS A 461 9.03 14.90 -5.17
CA LYS A 461 8.44 15.92 -6.05
C LYS A 461 9.20 16.15 -7.37
N ALA A 462 10.53 16.06 -7.38
CA ALA A 462 11.34 16.26 -8.57
C ALA A 462 11.27 15.10 -9.60
N SER A 463 10.91 13.89 -9.17
CA SER A 463 10.87 12.68 -10.00
C SER A 463 9.48 12.02 -10.09
N ASP A 464 8.47 12.59 -9.43
CA ASP A 464 7.10 12.06 -9.36
C ASP A 464 6.22 12.64 -10.50
N SER A 465 6.62 12.35 -11.73
CA SER A 465 5.87 12.71 -12.94
C SER A 465 4.50 12.01 -12.98
N LEU A 466 3.56 12.58 -13.74
CA LEU A 466 2.24 11.99 -13.90
C LEU A 466 2.28 10.69 -14.71
N PHE A 467 3.07 10.69 -15.78
CA PHE A 467 3.28 9.56 -16.68
C PHE A 467 4.76 9.19 -16.74
N GLU A 468 5.02 7.92 -16.97
CA GLU A 468 6.35 7.39 -17.22
C GLU A 468 6.70 7.65 -18.69
N ASN A 469 7.66 8.54 -18.96
CA ASN A 469 8.13 8.79 -20.32
C ASN A 469 9.04 7.64 -20.75
N ILE A 470 8.47 6.50 -21.09
CA ILE A 470 9.21 5.38 -21.67
C ILE A 470 9.32 5.62 -23.18
N HIS A 471 10.21 6.52 -23.60
CA HIS A 471 10.62 6.60 -25.01
C HIS A 471 11.60 5.48 -25.29
N ILE A 472 11.10 4.32 -25.73
CA ILE A 472 11.94 3.15 -26.06
C ILE A 472 12.89 3.48 -27.23
N TYR A 473 12.51 4.44 -28.09
CA TYR A 473 13.32 4.92 -29.20
C TYR A 473 13.61 6.42 -29.06
N SER A 474 14.60 6.78 -28.25
CA SER A 474 15.19 8.14 -28.29
C SER A 474 16.71 8.13 -28.32
N ASN A 475 17.32 7.09 -28.90
CA ASN A 475 18.73 7.09 -29.28
C ASN A 475 18.98 6.18 -30.50
N SER A 476 18.85 6.73 -31.70
CA SER A 476 19.81 6.47 -32.79
C SER A 476 19.79 7.64 -33.75
N PRO A 477 20.86 8.46 -33.80
CA PRO A 477 21.00 9.50 -34.80
C PRO A 477 21.61 8.89 -36.05
N TYR A 478 20.81 8.58 -37.08
CA TYR A 478 21.25 8.49 -38.47
C TYR A 478 20.11 8.84 -39.42
#